data_AF-A0A1F2QJA8-F1
#
_entry.id   AF-A0A1F2QJA8-F1
#
_cell.length_a   1.000
_cell.length_b   1.000
_cell.length_c   1.000
_cell.angle_alpha   90.00
_cell.angle_beta   90.00
_cell.angle_gamma   90.00
#
_symmetry.space_group_name_H-M   'P 1'
#
loop_
_entity.id
_entity.type
_entity.pdbx_description
1 polymer ?
#
loop_
_entity_poly.entity_id
_entity_poly.type
_entity_poly.pdbx_seq_one_letter_code
_entity_poly.pdbx_strand_id
1 'polypeptide(L)'
;MEAHCIPFTEIPHTAALFADALYRFPRVARFYAHDPFDPASFRAAAQAVALDAARRVAVADVLAEQNRTFGGGRETEENIARLRDGAVAVVTGQQVGLFGGPAYSVYKALTAVRLAEKLSADGLPAAPVFWLASEDHDFNEVNHCHLLDADSRWQELRDTSSHPDGTSVARIAFDRSVEELRARLAELWPAEARAEAKKLLSSYAPGATYAQAFGQLFQRLFAGRGLVVLDPTHPTLHALAAPLYRRALEEAEKLHALLKERDKQLDKAGYHRQVRLRENATLLFLTENGRRLPLRRRRNGVLQAGDEERSAAQLLAELDSAPERFSPNVLLRPVVQDWLLPTAVYVAGPHELAYFSQASALYQELLGRMPVIYPRVSLTVVEPKVRRLLAKYRLGLPDLFRGEEALRQRLAERHLPPRLLRQLQESERKVEKLVASAAGAVKTLDPTLAGAAETSRRKMLYQFSKLRGKAARAQAERAEIIDRHAAVLTNALYPERGLQERRMNFLSLVAGHGGEAVGRLEKQMCFPCRDHQVIPL
;
A
#
# COMPACT_ATOMS: atom_id res chain seq x y z
N MET A 1 -9.82 -13.84 19.94
CA MET A 1 -8.54 -13.41 19.33
C MET A 1 -8.49 -11.91 19.52
N GLU A 2 -7.43 -11.44 20.15
CA GLU A 2 -7.15 -10.02 20.35
C GLU A 2 -6.30 -9.49 19.19
N ALA A 3 -6.28 -8.16 19.04
CA ALA A 3 -5.37 -7.52 18.11
C ALA A 3 -3.92 -7.85 18.48
N HIS A 4 -3.10 -8.19 17.50
CA HIS A 4 -1.68 -8.50 17.72
C HIS A 4 -0.83 -8.08 16.52
N CYS A 5 0.47 -7.98 16.75
CA CYS A 5 1.45 -7.54 15.78
C CYS A 5 2.32 -8.70 15.29
N ILE A 6 2.73 -8.63 14.02
CA ILE A 6 3.68 -9.55 13.39
C ILE A 6 4.80 -8.69 12.81
N PRO A 7 6.06 -8.87 13.25
CA PRO A 7 7.19 -8.17 12.67
C PRO A 7 7.29 -8.43 11.17
N PHE A 8 7.58 -7.40 10.38
CA PHE A 8 7.72 -7.55 8.93
C PHE A 8 8.85 -8.52 8.54
N THR A 9 9.82 -8.76 9.42
CA THR A 9 10.86 -9.78 9.24
C THR A 9 10.33 -11.22 9.24
N GLU A 10 9.12 -11.44 9.74
CA GLU A 10 8.43 -12.74 9.70
C GLU A 10 7.49 -12.89 8.50
N ILE A 11 7.24 -11.79 7.77
CA ILE A 11 6.39 -11.78 6.59
C ILE A 11 7.23 -12.11 5.35
N PRO A 12 6.84 -13.10 4.53
CA PRO A 12 7.56 -13.44 3.31
C PRO A 12 7.69 -12.25 2.36
N HIS A 13 8.81 -12.20 1.63
CA HIS A 13 9.07 -11.20 0.59
C HIS A 13 9.14 -9.74 1.08
N THR A 14 9.25 -9.51 2.39
CA THR A 14 9.60 -8.18 2.92
C THR A 14 10.96 -7.74 2.38
N ALA A 15 10.99 -6.58 1.73
CA ALA A 15 12.22 -6.01 1.18
C ALA A 15 13.19 -5.63 2.30
N ALA A 16 14.48 -5.95 2.13
CA ALA A 16 15.52 -5.67 3.12
C ALA A 16 15.61 -4.18 3.50
N LEU A 17 15.50 -3.29 2.51
CA LEU A 17 15.50 -1.83 2.73
C LEU A 17 14.32 -1.39 3.62
N PHE A 18 13.13 -1.97 3.42
CA PHE A 18 11.96 -1.67 4.23
C PHE A 18 12.12 -2.19 5.65
N ALA A 19 12.60 -3.44 5.82
CA ALA A 19 12.87 -3.99 7.14
C ALA A 19 13.94 -3.19 7.91
N ASP A 20 15.02 -2.77 7.24
CA ASP A 20 16.05 -1.93 7.88
C ASP A 20 15.51 -0.54 8.22
N ALA A 21 14.65 0.07 7.39
CA ALA A 21 14.01 1.34 7.72
C ALA A 21 13.09 1.25 8.95
N LEU A 22 12.46 0.10 9.18
CA LEU A 22 11.61 -0.12 10.36
C LEU A 22 12.40 -0.42 11.64
N TYR A 23 13.44 -1.24 11.54
CA TYR A 23 14.07 -1.85 12.73
C TYR A 23 15.54 -1.49 12.92
N ARG A 24 16.21 -0.93 11.90
CA ARG A 24 17.66 -0.69 11.87
C ARG A 24 18.00 0.59 11.09
N PHE A 25 17.30 1.69 11.40
CA PHE A 25 17.41 2.96 10.66
C PHE A 25 18.85 3.47 10.41
N PRO A 26 19.82 3.32 11.33
CA PRO A 26 21.22 3.71 11.06
C PRO A 26 21.84 3.09 9.79
N ARG A 27 21.35 1.92 9.34
CA ARG A 27 21.82 1.29 8.09
C ARG A 27 21.35 2.04 6.84
N VAL A 28 20.21 2.71 6.93
CA VAL A 28 19.55 3.41 5.81
C VAL A 28 19.59 4.94 5.94
N ALA A 29 20.13 5.48 7.03
CA ALA A 29 20.18 6.92 7.32
C ALA A 29 20.86 7.78 6.23
N ARG A 30 21.68 7.19 5.35
CA ARG A 30 22.25 7.90 4.20
C ARG A 30 21.25 8.16 3.06
N PHE A 31 20.13 7.43 3.04
CA PHE A 31 19.10 7.45 2.00
C PHE A 31 17.81 8.18 2.42
N TYR A 32 17.69 8.50 3.70
CA TYR A 32 16.55 9.21 4.28
C TYR A 32 17.07 10.28 5.24
N ALA A 33 16.53 11.50 5.18
CA ALA A 33 17.00 12.59 6.04
C ALA A 33 16.61 12.43 7.52
N HIS A 34 15.60 11.62 7.81
CA HIS A 34 14.93 11.58 9.11
C HIS A 34 14.51 10.16 9.51
N ASP A 35 14.68 9.80 10.77
CA ASP A 35 14.18 8.54 11.34
C ASP A 35 12.66 8.65 11.56
N PRO A 36 11.82 7.80 10.94
CA PRO A 36 10.38 7.92 11.06
C PRO A 36 9.82 7.62 12.46
N PHE A 37 10.63 7.08 13.37
CA PHE A 37 10.22 6.76 14.73
C PHE A 37 10.93 7.60 15.80
N ASP A 38 11.74 8.58 15.40
CA ASP A 38 12.30 9.58 16.31
C ASP A 38 11.41 10.82 16.38
N PRO A 39 10.82 11.16 17.54
CA PRO A 39 10.01 12.37 17.70
C PRO A 39 10.72 13.66 17.26
N ALA A 40 12.04 13.77 17.41
CA ALA A 40 12.80 14.96 17.02
C ALA A 40 12.81 15.18 15.50
N SER A 41 12.73 14.09 14.72
CA SER A 41 12.73 14.12 13.26
C SER A 41 11.56 14.92 12.69
N PHE A 42 10.37 14.85 13.30
CA PHE A 42 9.20 15.60 12.82
C PHE A 42 9.37 17.11 12.93
N ARG A 43 9.92 17.61 14.05
CA ARG A 43 10.19 19.03 14.23
C ARG A 43 11.30 19.51 13.29
N ALA A 44 12.36 18.72 13.14
CA ALA A 44 13.44 19.04 12.22
C ALA A 44 12.95 19.13 10.76
N ALA A 45 12.14 18.16 10.31
CA ALA A 45 11.54 18.19 8.97
C ALA A 45 10.62 19.39 8.78
N ALA A 46 9.78 19.71 9.78
CA ALA A 46 8.88 20.86 9.73
C ALA A 46 9.65 22.20 9.67
N GLN A 47 10.73 22.35 10.42
CA GLN A 47 11.56 23.56 10.40
C GLN A 47 12.29 23.76 9.07
N ALA A 48 12.62 22.67 8.37
CA ALA A 48 13.25 22.73 7.06
C ALA A 48 12.27 23.13 5.94
N VAL A 49 10.95 23.13 6.19
CA VAL A 49 9.96 23.53 5.19
C VAL A 49 10.08 25.02 4.89
N ALA A 50 10.53 25.33 3.67
CA ALA A 50 10.47 26.66 3.10
C ALA A 50 9.39 26.70 2.01
N LEU A 51 8.28 27.39 2.30
CA LEU A 51 7.20 27.64 1.35
C LEU A 51 6.85 29.12 1.42
N ASP A 52 6.98 29.83 0.30
CA ASP A 52 6.65 31.25 0.24
C ASP A 52 5.15 31.50 0.50
N ALA A 53 4.83 32.64 1.10
CA ALA A 53 3.47 32.94 1.56
C ALA A 53 2.46 32.98 0.41
N ALA A 54 2.85 33.50 -0.76
CA ALA A 54 1.99 33.59 -1.93
C ALA A 54 1.61 32.21 -2.46
N ARG A 55 2.61 31.30 -2.59
CA ARG A 55 2.37 29.91 -2.99
C ARG A 55 1.49 29.18 -1.98
N ARG A 56 1.73 29.37 -0.68
CA ARG A 56 0.91 28.77 0.38
C ARG A 56 -0.55 29.16 0.24
N VAL A 57 -0.84 30.45 0.07
CA VAL A 57 -2.21 30.95 -0.11
C VAL A 57 -2.83 30.39 -1.38
N ALA A 58 -2.13 30.43 -2.51
CA ALA A 58 -2.62 29.93 -3.79
C ALA A 58 -2.94 28.42 -3.75
N VAL A 59 -2.08 27.61 -3.13
CA VAL A 59 -2.35 26.18 -2.94
C VAL A 59 -3.53 25.96 -2.01
N ALA A 60 -3.66 26.72 -0.92
CA ALA A 60 -4.81 26.63 -0.02
C ALA A 60 -6.13 27.03 -0.71
N ASP A 61 -6.12 27.98 -1.64
CA ASP A 61 -7.29 28.35 -2.45
C ASP A 61 -7.73 27.17 -3.36
N VAL A 62 -6.77 26.54 -4.05
CA VAL A 62 -7.06 25.34 -4.87
C VAL A 62 -7.60 24.21 -4.00
N LEU A 63 -7.02 23.97 -2.82
CA LEU A 63 -7.52 22.95 -1.90
C LEU A 63 -8.95 23.24 -1.46
N ALA A 64 -9.28 24.50 -1.13
CA ALA A 64 -10.64 24.89 -0.75
C ALA A 64 -11.65 24.70 -1.90
N GLU A 65 -11.27 25.02 -3.13
CA GLU A 65 -12.09 24.78 -4.31
C GLU A 65 -12.35 23.29 -4.54
N GLN A 66 -11.28 22.49 -4.60
CA GLN A 66 -11.38 21.06 -4.86
C GLN A 66 -12.17 20.33 -3.77
N ASN A 67 -11.90 20.63 -2.50
CA ASN A 67 -12.56 19.92 -1.41
C ASN A 67 -14.04 20.28 -1.28
N ARG A 68 -14.47 21.49 -1.66
CA ARG A 68 -15.90 21.79 -1.81
C ARG A 68 -16.54 20.90 -2.88
N THR A 69 -15.88 20.72 -4.02
CA THR A 69 -16.35 19.85 -5.11
C THR A 69 -16.36 18.36 -4.73
N PHE A 70 -15.39 17.91 -3.94
CA PHE A 70 -15.35 16.54 -3.42
C PHE A 70 -16.33 16.30 -2.26
N GLY A 71 -16.98 17.34 -1.73
CA GLY A 71 -17.92 17.21 -0.60
C GLY A 71 -17.22 17.12 0.77
N GLY A 72 -16.08 17.79 0.92
CA GLY A 72 -15.39 17.95 2.20
C GLY A 72 -16.23 18.70 3.21
N GLY A 73 -16.15 18.27 4.47
CA GLY A 73 -16.88 18.86 5.59
C GLY A 73 -16.12 19.99 6.28
N ARG A 74 -16.71 20.48 7.37
CA ARG A 74 -16.16 21.57 8.18
C ARG A 74 -14.72 21.30 8.66
N GLU A 75 -14.44 20.08 9.12
CA GLU A 75 -13.10 19.70 9.61
C GLU A 75 -12.05 19.74 8.49
N THR A 76 -12.47 19.49 7.24
CA THR A 76 -11.60 19.60 6.06
C THR A 76 -11.30 21.05 5.76
N GLU A 77 -12.31 21.94 5.81
CA GLU A 77 -12.13 23.38 5.64
C GLU A 77 -11.21 23.98 6.72
N GLU A 78 -11.39 23.59 7.99
CA GLU A 78 -10.53 23.98 9.10
C GLU A 78 -9.07 23.51 8.91
N ASN A 79 -8.85 22.32 8.35
CA ASN A 79 -7.50 21.85 8.00
C ASN A 79 -6.88 22.67 6.86
N ILE A 80 -7.67 23.06 5.86
CA ILE A 80 -7.20 23.92 4.76
C ILE A 80 -6.84 25.32 5.28
N ALA A 81 -7.64 25.89 6.18
CA ALA A 81 -7.33 27.16 6.84
C ALA A 81 -6.02 27.06 7.65
N ARG A 82 -5.83 25.98 8.42
CA ARG A 82 -4.56 25.74 9.13
C ARG A 82 -3.36 25.67 8.19
N LEU A 83 -3.48 25.00 7.04
CA LEU A 83 -2.41 24.96 6.03
C LEU A 83 -2.10 26.36 5.47
N ARG A 84 -3.13 27.19 5.26
CA ARG A 84 -2.98 28.59 4.87
C ARG A 84 -2.21 29.39 5.94
N ASP A 85 -2.47 29.11 7.21
CA ASP A 85 -1.93 29.86 8.36
C ASP A 85 -0.59 29.33 8.89
N GLY A 86 0.07 28.42 8.16
CA GLY A 86 1.43 27.98 8.47
C GLY A 86 1.57 26.56 9.01
N ALA A 87 0.48 25.82 9.17
CA ALA A 87 0.57 24.39 9.51
C ALA A 87 1.34 23.61 8.43
N VAL A 88 1.96 22.51 8.86
CA VAL A 88 2.62 21.56 7.96
C VAL A 88 1.64 20.51 7.44
N ALA A 89 1.97 19.89 6.31
CA ALA A 89 1.18 18.80 5.75
C ALA A 89 1.76 17.44 6.17
N VAL A 90 0.86 16.52 6.54
CA VAL A 90 1.13 15.08 6.56
C VAL A 90 0.51 14.51 5.29
N VAL A 91 1.34 14.24 4.30
CA VAL A 91 0.89 13.86 2.97
C VAL A 91 0.95 12.36 2.79
N THR A 92 -0.05 11.79 2.15
CA THR A 92 0.03 10.47 1.52
C THR A 92 -0.59 10.57 0.14
N GLY A 93 -0.53 9.50 -0.63
CA GLY A 93 -1.22 9.47 -1.91
C GLY A 93 -1.39 8.07 -2.44
N GLN A 94 -2.28 7.94 -3.42
CA GLN A 94 -2.45 6.72 -4.19
C GLN A 94 -3.08 7.02 -5.55
N GLN A 95 -2.88 6.11 -6.50
CA GLN A 95 -3.67 6.09 -7.72
C GLN A 95 -5.16 5.99 -7.40
N VAL A 96 -5.98 6.61 -8.25
CA VAL A 96 -7.44 6.67 -8.09
C VAL A 96 -8.09 5.37 -8.57
N GLY A 97 -7.87 4.27 -7.85
CA GLY A 97 -8.45 2.96 -8.19
C GLY A 97 -9.98 2.94 -8.15
N LEU A 98 -10.60 2.12 -9.01
CA LEU A 98 -12.05 1.89 -9.03
C LEU A 98 -12.54 1.54 -7.62
N PHE A 99 -13.61 2.23 -7.19
CA PHE A 99 -14.20 2.09 -5.85
C PHE A 99 -13.19 2.24 -4.69
N GLY A 100 -12.18 3.08 -4.83
CA GLY A 100 -11.15 3.34 -3.82
C GLY A 100 -9.91 2.45 -3.91
N GLY A 101 -9.89 1.49 -4.84
CA GLY A 101 -8.77 0.57 -5.05
C GLY A 101 -8.51 -0.36 -3.86
N PRO A 102 -7.27 -0.83 -3.67
CA PRO A 102 -6.92 -1.69 -2.53
C PRO A 102 -7.09 -1.00 -1.18
N ALA A 103 -7.35 -1.79 -0.13
CA ALA A 103 -7.64 -1.31 1.21
C ALA A 103 -6.49 -0.49 1.83
N TYR A 104 -5.24 -0.74 1.41
CA TYR A 104 -4.12 0.08 1.87
C TYR A 104 -4.27 1.56 1.52
N SER A 105 -5.08 1.94 0.52
CA SER A 105 -5.35 3.35 0.20
C SER A 105 -6.04 4.05 1.36
N VAL A 106 -6.99 3.36 2.01
CA VAL A 106 -7.66 3.84 3.22
C VAL A 106 -6.71 3.81 4.41
N TYR A 107 -5.85 2.78 4.53
CA TYR A 107 -4.89 2.70 5.64
C TYR A 107 -3.83 3.81 5.59
N LYS A 108 -3.43 4.22 4.38
CA LYS A 108 -2.59 5.41 4.15
C LYS A 108 -3.27 6.68 4.66
N ALA A 109 -4.50 6.92 4.21
CA ALA A 109 -5.27 8.10 4.61
C ALA A 109 -5.49 8.12 6.13
N LEU A 110 -5.86 6.98 6.72
CA LEU A 110 -6.03 6.84 8.17
C LEU A 110 -4.72 7.11 8.91
N THR A 111 -3.58 6.63 8.41
CA THR A 111 -2.28 6.94 9.01
C THR A 111 -1.98 8.44 8.96
N ALA A 112 -2.24 9.10 7.83
CA ALA A 112 -2.02 10.54 7.68
C ALA A 112 -2.87 11.35 8.66
N VAL A 113 -4.16 11.01 8.80
CA VAL A 113 -5.09 11.62 9.78
C VAL A 113 -4.55 11.48 11.19
N ARG A 114 -4.26 10.25 11.63
CA ARG A 114 -3.80 9.98 13.00
C ARG A 114 -2.46 10.62 13.32
N LEU A 115 -1.57 10.70 12.33
CA LEU A 115 -0.29 11.35 12.50
C LEU A 115 -0.45 12.88 12.57
N ALA A 116 -1.31 13.49 11.74
CA ALA A 116 -1.58 14.93 11.81
C ALA A 116 -2.22 15.34 13.14
N GLU A 117 -3.16 14.54 13.65
CA GLU A 117 -3.75 14.71 14.98
C GLU A 117 -2.68 14.62 16.08
N LYS A 118 -1.84 13.57 16.03
CA LYS A 118 -0.76 13.37 17.01
C LYS A 118 0.24 14.53 16.99
N LEU A 119 0.71 14.95 15.82
CA LEU A 119 1.66 16.05 15.69
C LEU A 119 1.06 17.36 16.22
N SER A 120 -0.21 17.63 15.91
CA SER A 120 -0.92 18.82 16.42
C SER A 120 -1.06 18.79 17.94
N ALA A 121 -1.41 17.63 18.51
CA ALA A 121 -1.47 17.44 19.96
C ALA A 121 -0.10 17.61 20.64
N ASP A 122 0.98 17.22 19.95
CA ASP A 122 2.36 17.42 20.38
C ASP A 122 2.87 18.87 20.13
N GLY A 123 1.99 19.80 19.70
CA GLY A 123 2.31 21.21 19.51
C GLY A 123 2.98 21.55 18.17
N LEU A 124 2.87 20.68 17.17
CA LEU A 124 3.24 20.96 15.78
C LEU A 124 1.96 20.96 14.91
N PRO A 125 1.35 22.12 14.61
CA PRO A 125 0.13 22.19 13.82
C PRO A 125 0.29 21.49 12.47
N ALA A 126 -0.54 20.47 12.23
CA ALA A 126 -0.46 19.63 11.04
C ALA A 126 -1.85 19.30 10.48
N ALA A 127 -1.93 19.12 9.16
CA ALA A 127 -3.14 18.73 8.46
C ALA A 127 -2.90 17.51 7.54
N PRO A 128 -3.83 16.54 7.49
CA PRO A 128 -3.71 15.37 6.64
C PRO A 128 -4.12 15.69 5.20
N VAL A 129 -3.24 15.38 4.24
CA VAL A 129 -3.48 15.59 2.81
C VAL A 129 -3.36 14.26 2.06
N PHE A 130 -4.36 13.93 1.24
CA PHE A 130 -4.37 12.79 0.33
C PHE A 130 -4.21 13.26 -1.11
N TRP A 131 -3.06 12.97 -1.70
CA TRP A 131 -2.71 13.25 -3.08
C TRP A 131 -3.30 12.18 -4.01
N LEU A 132 -4.17 12.60 -4.94
CA LEU A 132 -4.69 11.75 -6.00
C LEU A 132 -3.63 11.62 -7.10
N ALA A 133 -3.05 10.44 -7.30
CA ALA A 133 -2.13 10.19 -8.41
C ALA A 133 -2.92 9.98 -9.72
N SER A 134 -3.72 10.97 -10.11
CA SER A 134 -4.64 10.98 -11.25
C SER A 134 -3.93 11.24 -12.60
N GLU A 135 -2.79 11.92 -12.59
CA GLU A 135 -1.98 12.22 -13.78
C GLU A 135 -1.32 10.98 -14.42
N ASP A 136 -1.35 9.83 -13.76
CA ASP A 136 -0.88 8.59 -14.37
C ASP A 136 -1.77 8.17 -15.55
N HIS A 137 -1.28 7.27 -16.39
CA HIS A 137 -1.92 6.77 -17.60
C HIS A 137 -2.12 5.26 -17.58
N ASP A 138 -1.71 4.58 -16.50
CA ASP A 138 -1.93 3.14 -16.34
C ASP A 138 -3.38 2.85 -15.91
N PHE A 139 -4.30 2.98 -16.86
CA PHE A 139 -5.71 2.68 -16.64
C PHE A 139 -5.93 1.22 -16.21
N ASN A 140 -5.13 0.29 -16.73
CA ASN A 140 -5.25 -1.13 -16.42
C ASN A 140 -4.95 -1.44 -14.94
N GLU A 141 -4.11 -0.64 -14.29
CA GLU A 141 -3.84 -0.75 -12.86
C GLU A 141 -5.04 -0.30 -12.00
N VAL A 142 -5.82 0.67 -12.47
CA VAL A 142 -6.88 1.34 -11.68
C VAL A 142 -8.30 0.94 -12.05
N ASN A 143 -8.53 0.36 -13.21
CA ASN A 143 -9.88 0.08 -13.74
C ASN A 143 -10.60 -1.10 -13.08
N HIS A 144 -10.06 -1.66 -12.01
CA HIS A 144 -10.65 -2.84 -11.39
C HIS A 144 -10.43 -2.88 -9.89
N CYS A 145 -11.27 -3.65 -9.19
CA CYS A 145 -11.16 -3.88 -7.76
C CYS A 145 -11.59 -5.32 -7.42
N HIS A 146 -11.09 -5.83 -6.29
CA HIS A 146 -11.42 -7.16 -5.81
C HIS A 146 -12.14 -7.06 -4.48
N LEU A 147 -13.33 -7.65 -4.42
CA LEU A 147 -14.20 -7.64 -3.25
C LEU A 147 -14.32 -9.07 -2.72
N LEU A 148 -14.50 -9.22 -1.41
CA LEU A 148 -14.93 -10.49 -0.84
C LEU A 148 -16.45 -10.51 -0.74
N ASP A 149 -17.07 -11.59 -1.22
CA ASP A 149 -18.49 -11.85 -0.94
C ASP A 149 -18.68 -12.41 0.49
N ALA A 150 -19.93 -12.62 0.90
CA ALA A 150 -20.28 -13.21 2.22
C ALA A 150 -19.66 -14.61 2.44
N ASP A 151 -19.22 -15.27 1.37
CA ASP A 151 -18.53 -16.54 1.39
C ASP A 151 -17.00 -16.47 1.38
N SER A 152 -16.45 -15.25 1.47
CA SER A 152 -15.02 -14.97 1.36
C SER A 152 -14.45 -15.45 0.02
N ARG A 153 -15.25 -15.38 -1.05
CA ARG A 153 -14.81 -15.59 -2.43
C ARG A 153 -14.55 -14.25 -3.09
N TRP A 154 -13.49 -14.23 -3.90
CA TRP A 154 -13.11 -13.04 -4.66
C TRP A 154 -14.10 -12.76 -5.79
N GLN A 155 -14.55 -11.52 -5.85
CA GLN A 155 -15.35 -10.96 -6.92
C GLN A 155 -14.55 -9.82 -7.54
N GLU A 156 -14.24 -9.93 -8.83
CA GLU A 156 -13.61 -8.85 -9.59
C GLU A 156 -14.69 -8.00 -10.25
N LEU A 157 -14.60 -6.69 -10.02
CA LEU A 157 -15.35 -5.70 -10.80
C LEU A 157 -14.35 -4.92 -11.63
N ARG A 158 -14.64 -4.77 -12.92
CA ARG A 158 -13.76 -4.12 -13.89
C ARG A 158 -14.58 -3.14 -14.72
N ASP A 159 -14.09 -1.91 -14.78
CA ASP A 159 -14.57 -0.88 -15.68
C ASP A 159 -14.01 -1.08 -17.07
N THR A 160 -14.89 -0.95 -18.06
CA THR A 160 -14.61 -1.10 -19.48
C THR A 160 -14.95 0.17 -20.26
N SER A 161 -15.10 1.30 -19.56
CA SER A 161 -15.37 2.60 -20.17
C SER A 161 -14.39 2.90 -21.30
N SER A 162 -14.91 3.30 -22.46
CA SER A 162 -14.08 3.57 -23.64
C SER A 162 -13.34 4.90 -23.51
N HIS A 163 -12.05 4.90 -23.83
CA HIS A 163 -11.21 6.09 -23.89
C HIS A 163 -10.08 5.89 -24.91
N PRO A 164 -9.46 6.98 -25.42
CA PRO A 164 -8.27 6.85 -26.25
C PRO A 164 -7.09 6.23 -25.49
N ASP A 165 -6.23 5.49 -26.18
CA ASP A 165 -5.06 4.83 -25.60
C ASP A 165 -4.04 5.84 -25.05
N GLY A 166 -3.58 5.61 -23.81
CA GLY A 166 -2.61 6.45 -23.12
C GLY A 166 -3.18 7.76 -22.55
N THR A 167 -4.51 7.88 -22.52
CA THR A 167 -5.20 8.96 -21.80
C THR A 167 -4.84 8.92 -20.32
N SER A 168 -4.54 10.07 -19.72
CA SER A 168 -4.36 10.16 -18.27
C SER A 168 -5.66 9.80 -17.55
N VAL A 169 -5.55 9.02 -16.46
CA VAL A 169 -6.67 8.56 -15.64
C VAL A 169 -7.53 9.72 -15.14
N ALA A 170 -6.94 10.89 -14.88
CA ALA A 170 -7.66 12.11 -14.52
C ALA A 170 -8.75 12.51 -15.52
N ARG A 171 -8.58 12.21 -16.81
CA ARG A 171 -9.48 12.60 -17.90
C ARG A 171 -10.44 11.49 -18.31
N ILE A 172 -10.28 10.28 -17.78
CA ILE A 172 -11.16 9.16 -18.07
C ILE A 172 -12.46 9.36 -17.29
N ALA A 173 -13.56 9.49 -18.02
CA ALA A 173 -14.91 9.57 -17.47
C ALA A 173 -15.58 8.21 -17.57
N PHE A 174 -16.40 7.89 -16.56
CA PHE A 174 -17.23 6.69 -16.57
C PHE A 174 -18.32 6.81 -17.64
N ASP A 175 -18.55 5.74 -18.41
CA ASP A 175 -19.74 5.63 -19.26
C ASP A 175 -20.93 5.03 -18.48
N ARG A 176 -22.01 4.66 -19.17
CA ARG A 176 -23.21 4.10 -18.53
C ARG A 176 -22.99 2.73 -17.88
N SER A 177 -21.93 1.99 -18.24
CA SER A 177 -21.61 0.68 -17.65
C SER A 177 -21.30 0.76 -16.14
N VAL A 178 -20.91 1.94 -15.64
CA VAL A 178 -20.68 2.15 -14.20
C VAL A 178 -21.93 1.93 -13.35
N GLU A 179 -23.13 2.12 -13.93
CA GLU A 179 -24.41 1.88 -13.27
C GLU A 179 -24.56 0.39 -12.92
N GLU A 180 -24.17 -0.50 -13.84
CA GLU A 180 -24.17 -1.95 -13.65
C GLU A 180 -23.12 -2.38 -12.63
N LEU A 181 -21.92 -1.79 -12.66
CA LEU A 181 -20.87 -2.06 -11.68
C LEU A 181 -21.32 -1.71 -10.26
N ARG A 182 -22.00 -0.57 -10.09
CA ARG A 182 -22.57 -0.16 -8.81
C ARG A 182 -23.66 -1.11 -8.34
N ALA A 183 -24.54 -1.53 -9.23
CA ALA A 183 -25.59 -2.50 -8.91
C ALA A 183 -24.98 -3.82 -8.44
N ARG A 184 -24.01 -4.36 -9.18
CA ARG A 184 -23.28 -5.58 -8.84
C ARG A 184 -22.56 -5.46 -7.50
N LEU A 185 -21.86 -4.35 -7.23
CA LEU A 185 -21.19 -4.14 -5.94
C LEU A 185 -22.21 -4.12 -4.80
N ALA A 186 -23.32 -3.38 -4.96
CA ALA A 186 -24.36 -3.32 -3.95
C ALA A 186 -25.02 -4.69 -3.70
N GLU A 187 -25.11 -5.57 -4.69
CA GLU A 187 -25.64 -6.93 -4.51
C GLU A 187 -24.74 -7.83 -3.66
N LEU A 188 -23.43 -7.58 -3.66
CA LEU A 188 -22.47 -8.28 -2.80
C LEU A 188 -22.63 -7.94 -1.31
N TRP A 189 -23.26 -6.81 -1.01
CA TRP A 189 -23.51 -6.39 0.36
C TRP A 189 -24.78 -7.06 0.93
N PRO A 190 -24.84 -7.27 2.26
CA PRO A 190 -26.06 -7.69 2.95
C PRO A 190 -27.26 -6.80 2.58
N ALA A 191 -28.45 -7.39 2.51
CA ALA A 191 -29.66 -6.71 2.01
C ALA A 191 -29.94 -5.38 2.75
N GLU A 192 -29.75 -5.39 4.06
CA GLU A 192 -29.89 -4.25 4.97
C GLU A 192 -28.86 -3.12 4.72
N ALA A 193 -27.70 -3.42 4.14
CA ALA A 193 -26.62 -2.47 3.88
C ALA A 193 -26.63 -1.93 2.42
N ARG A 194 -27.49 -2.46 1.54
CA ARG A 194 -27.51 -2.08 0.11
C ARG A 194 -27.87 -0.61 -0.13
N ALA A 195 -28.72 -0.03 0.71
CA ALA A 195 -29.08 1.39 0.60
C ALA A 195 -27.87 2.30 0.90
N GLU A 196 -27.07 1.93 1.90
CA GLU A 196 -25.83 2.60 2.23
C GLU A 196 -24.79 2.44 1.12
N ALA A 197 -24.64 1.23 0.56
CA ALA A 197 -23.77 0.99 -0.61
C ALA A 197 -24.11 1.94 -1.76
N LYS A 198 -25.40 2.04 -2.12
CA LYS A 198 -25.87 2.93 -3.19
C LYS A 198 -25.54 4.40 -2.93
N LYS A 199 -25.67 4.85 -1.68
CA LYS A 199 -25.32 6.22 -1.27
C LYS A 199 -23.81 6.45 -1.34
N LEU A 200 -23.00 5.52 -0.83
CA LEU A 200 -21.55 5.63 -0.79
C LEU A 200 -20.95 5.65 -2.21
N LEU A 201 -21.52 4.86 -3.12
CA LEU A 201 -21.08 4.72 -4.50
C LEU A 201 -21.68 5.75 -5.46
N SER A 202 -22.52 6.68 -4.99
CA SER A 202 -23.24 7.60 -5.87
C SER A 202 -22.33 8.53 -6.69
N SER A 203 -21.08 8.71 -6.28
CA SER A 203 -20.06 9.50 -6.99
C SER A 203 -19.54 8.83 -8.26
N TYR A 204 -19.73 7.52 -8.40
CA TYR A 204 -19.41 6.77 -9.61
C TYR A 204 -20.63 6.82 -10.54
N ALA A 205 -20.69 7.82 -11.41
CA ALA A 205 -21.81 8.07 -12.29
C ALA A 205 -21.34 8.39 -13.71
N PRO A 206 -22.19 8.20 -14.73
CA PRO A 206 -21.84 8.55 -16.10
C PRO A 206 -21.38 10.01 -16.22
N GLY A 207 -20.23 10.23 -16.87
CA GLY A 207 -19.62 11.55 -17.03
C GLY A 207 -18.72 12.01 -15.88
N ALA A 208 -18.77 11.38 -14.70
CA ALA A 208 -17.82 11.67 -13.63
C ALA A 208 -16.43 11.08 -13.96
N THR A 209 -15.37 11.77 -13.57
CA THR A 209 -14.01 11.23 -13.71
C THR A 209 -13.62 10.32 -12.55
N TYR A 210 -12.59 9.49 -12.76
CA TYR A 210 -12.01 8.68 -11.69
C TYR A 210 -11.58 9.50 -10.48
N ALA A 211 -10.92 10.65 -10.70
CA ALA A 211 -10.47 11.53 -9.63
C ALA A 211 -11.64 12.12 -8.84
N GLN A 212 -12.70 12.57 -9.52
CA GLN A 212 -13.92 13.07 -8.88
C GLN A 212 -14.61 11.98 -8.05
N ALA A 213 -14.82 10.80 -8.63
CA ALA A 213 -15.52 9.71 -7.97
C ALA A 213 -14.76 9.20 -6.73
N PHE A 214 -13.44 9.06 -6.86
CA PHE A 214 -12.54 8.65 -5.77
C PHE A 214 -12.48 9.72 -4.67
N GLY A 215 -12.29 10.99 -5.02
CA GLY A 215 -12.23 12.09 -4.06
C GLY A 215 -13.50 12.19 -3.21
N GLN A 216 -14.67 12.09 -3.85
CA GLN A 216 -15.97 12.08 -3.16
C GLN A 216 -16.16 10.84 -2.28
N LEU A 217 -15.71 9.67 -2.73
CA LEU A 217 -15.74 8.45 -1.91
C LEU A 217 -14.88 8.63 -0.65
N PHE A 218 -13.66 9.16 -0.80
CA PHE A 218 -12.75 9.38 0.34
C PHE A 218 -13.29 10.42 1.31
N GLN A 219 -13.91 11.51 0.83
CA GLN A 219 -14.58 12.47 1.71
C GLN A 219 -15.71 11.84 2.53
N ARG A 220 -16.47 10.90 1.94
CA ARG A 220 -17.52 10.15 2.67
C ARG A 220 -16.94 9.18 3.69
N LEU A 221 -15.91 8.41 3.32
CA LEU A 221 -15.26 7.45 4.21
C LEU A 221 -14.56 8.13 5.40
N PHE A 222 -14.03 9.33 5.18
CA PHE A 222 -13.31 10.14 6.18
C PHE A 222 -14.13 11.32 6.69
N ALA A 223 -15.45 11.27 6.58
CA ALA A 223 -16.33 12.29 7.12
C ALA A 223 -16.03 12.50 8.62
N GLY A 224 -15.92 13.76 9.04
CA GLY A 224 -15.56 14.14 10.41
C GLY A 224 -14.09 13.95 10.81
N ARG A 225 -13.21 13.57 9.87
CA ARG A 225 -11.75 13.39 10.13
C ARG A 225 -10.87 14.42 9.44
N GLY A 226 -11.50 15.39 8.78
CA GLY A 226 -10.83 16.52 8.13
C GLY A 226 -9.81 16.17 7.06
N LEU A 227 -9.97 15.03 6.37
CA LEU A 227 -9.06 14.64 5.28
C LEU A 227 -9.15 15.66 4.13
N VAL A 228 -8.02 16.30 3.82
CA VAL A 228 -7.91 17.18 2.66
C VAL A 228 -7.50 16.35 1.45
N VAL A 229 -8.26 16.42 0.36
CA VAL A 229 -7.96 15.71 -0.89
C VAL A 229 -7.40 16.69 -1.92
N LEU A 230 -6.35 16.30 -2.64
CA LEU A 230 -5.70 17.13 -3.65
C LEU A 230 -5.59 16.36 -4.97
N ASP A 231 -6.20 16.90 -6.02
CA ASP A 231 -5.96 16.49 -7.41
C ASP A 231 -4.90 17.41 -8.04
N PRO A 232 -3.73 16.91 -8.46
CA PRO A 232 -2.65 17.75 -8.97
C PRO A 232 -2.92 18.37 -10.34
N THR A 233 -3.97 17.95 -11.05
CA THR A 233 -4.27 18.40 -12.42
C THR A 233 -4.77 19.84 -12.53
N HIS A 234 -4.93 20.55 -11.41
CA HIS A 234 -5.42 21.93 -11.42
C HIS A 234 -4.39 22.86 -12.09
N PRO A 235 -4.77 23.69 -13.07
CA PRO A 235 -3.83 24.54 -13.83
C PRO A 235 -2.95 25.44 -12.95
N THR A 236 -3.51 26.02 -11.89
CA THR A 236 -2.75 26.82 -10.92
C THR A 236 -1.60 26.04 -10.27
N LEU A 237 -1.79 24.74 -9.97
CA LEU A 237 -0.73 23.92 -9.38
C LEU A 237 0.41 23.68 -10.36
N HIS A 238 0.09 23.45 -11.64
CA HIS A 238 1.09 23.34 -12.70
C HIS A 238 1.86 24.64 -12.90
N ALA A 239 1.17 25.80 -12.90
CA ALA A 239 1.83 27.09 -12.98
C ALA A 239 2.79 27.32 -11.80
N LEU A 240 2.38 26.96 -10.58
CA LEU A 240 3.23 27.04 -9.38
C LEU A 240 4.41 26.05 -9.42
N ALA A 241 4.24 24.89 -10.08
CA ALA A 241 5.28 23.88 -10.25
C ALA A 241 6.22 24.13 -11.43
N ALA A 242 5.85 25.03 -12.36
CA ALA A 242 6.61 25.32 -13.58
C ALA A 242 8.11 25.64 -13.34
N PRO A 243 8.50 26.42 -12.30
CA PRO A 243 9.92 26.65 -12.01
C PRO A 243 10.69 25.36 -11.72
N LEU A 244 10.05 24.38 -11.08
CA LEU A 244 10.68 23.09 -10.79
C LEU A 244 10.77 22.21 -12.04
N TYR A 245 9.75 22.25 -12.92
CA TYR A 245 9.82 21.58 -14.23
C TYR A 245 10.91 22.17 -15.11
N ARG A 246 11.08 23.49 -15.10
CA ARG A 246 12.17 24.19 -15.80
C ARG A 246 13.52 23.68 -15.34
N ARG A 247 13.76 23.66 -14.02
CA ARG A 247 15.00 23.09 -13.45
C ARG A 247 15.19 21.63 -13.84
N ALA A 248 14.13 20.84 -13.85
CA ALA A 248 14.20 19.44 -14.26
C ALA A 248 14.58 19.25 -15.75
N LEU A 249 14.22 20.19 -16.63
CA LEU A 249 14.64 20.22 -18.04
C LEU A 249 16.09 20.69 -18.19
N GLU A 250 16.42 21.83 -17.57
CA GLU A 250 17.75 22.46 -17.69
C GLU A 250 18.85 21.62 -17.02
N GLU A 251 18.57 21.05 -15.84
CA GLU A 251 19.51 20.23 -15.06
C GLU A 251 19.37 18.73 -15.34
N ALA A 252 18.69 18.32 -16.41
CA ALA A 252 18.31 16.93 -16.66
C ALA A 252 19.49 15.93 -16.60
N GLU A 253 20.65 16.30 -17.16
CA GLU A 253 21.85 15.45 -17.14
C GLU A 253 22.42 15.27 -15.72
N LYS A 254 22.53 16.38 -14.98
CA LYS A 254 23.00 16.40 -13.59
C LYS A 254 22.08 15.57 -12.69
N LEU A 255 20.76 15.79 -12.75
CA LEU A 255 19.78 15.06 -11.95
C LEU A 255 19.82 13.55 -12.27
N HIS A 256 20.00 13.19 -13.54
CA HIS A 256 20.15 11.79 -13.94
C HIS A 256 21.45 11.16 -13.42
N ALA A 257 22.56 11.90 -13.43
CA ALA A 257 23.83 11.44 -12.87
C ALA A 257 23.74 11.22 -11.35
N LEU A 258 23.08 12.13 -10.62
CA LEU A 258 22.83 12.00 -9.19
C LEU A 258 22.00 10.74 -8.87
N LEU A 259 20.96 10.47 -9.66
CA LEU A 259 20.15 9.26 -9.51
C LEU A 259 20.95 7.98 -9.81
N LYS A 260 21.77 7.98 -10.88
CA LYS A 260 22.67 6.85 -11.19
C LYS A 260 23.67 6.59 -10.06
N GLU A 261 24.20 7.63 -9.43
CA GLU A 261 25.10 7.50 -8.29
C GLU A 261 24.37 6.96 -7.06
N ARG A 262 23.16 7.47 -6.78
CA ARG A 262 22.30 6.95 -5.70
C ARG A 262 21.98 5.47 -5.88
N ASP A 263 21.70 5.04 -7.11
CA ASP A 263 21.48 3.63 -7.47
C ASP A 263 22.70 2.76 -7.14
N LYS A 264 23.92 3.21 -7.49
CA LYS A 264 25.16 2.49 -7.13
C LYS A 264 25.36 2.37 -5.62
N GLN A 265 25.00 3.41 -4.87
CA GLN A 265 25.10 3.39 -3.41
C GLN A 265 24.12 2.40 -2.78
N LEU A 266 22.91 2.30 -3.31
CA LEU A 266 21.90 1.31 -2.89
C LEU A 266 22.38 -0.11 -3.21
N ASP A 267 22.86 -0.36 -4.44
CA ASP A 267 23.39 -1.66 -4.84
C ASP A 267 24.57 -2.08 -3.93
N LYS A 268 25.52 -1.16 -3.67
CA LYS A 268 26.67 -1.40 -2.77
C LYS A 268 26.25 -1.68 -1.32
N ALA A 269 25.13 -1.12 -0.87
CA ALA A 269 24.56 -1.38 0.44
C ALA A 269 23.72 -2.68 0.51
N GLY A 270 23.55 -3.38 -0.62
CA GLY A 270 22.79 -4.63 -0.72
C GLY A 270 21.28 -4.44 -0.86
N TYR A 271 20.82 -3.27 -1.30
CA TYR A 271 19.41 -2.96 -1.47
C TYR A 271 18.98 -3.02 -2.94
N HIS A 272 17.77 -3.51 -3.19
CA HIS A 272 17.18 -3.55 -4.53
C HIS A 272 16.73 -2.15 -4.98
N ARG A 273 16.96 -1.83 -6.26
CA ARG A 273 16.49 -0.59 -6.90
C ARG A 273 15.03 -0.72 -7.33
N GLN A 274 14.15 0.07 -6.73
CA GLN A 274 12.71 0.00 -6.98
C GLN A 274 12.33 0.54 -8.37
N VAL A 275 12.93 1.65 -8.77
CA VAL A 275 12.68 2.31 -10.07
C VAL A 275 13.88 2.08 -10.98
N ARG A 276 13.63 1.56 -12.19
CA ARG A 276 14.66 1.36 -13.20
C ARG A 276 14.87 2.64 -14.02
N LEU A 277 16.05 3.23 -13.92
CA LEU A 277 16.44 4.39 -14.73
C LEU A 277 16.83 3.96 -16.14
N ARG A 278 16.19 4.54 -17.16
CA ARG A 278 16.63 4.40 -18.56
C ARG A 278 17.63 5.50 -18.88
N GLU A 279 18.68 5.20 -19.63
CA GLU A 279 19.79 6.15 -19.85
C GLU A 279 19.36 7.48 -20.48
N ASN A 280 18.38 7.42 -21.37
CA ASN A 280 17.85 8.56 -22.10
C ASN A 280 16.57 9.14 -21.49
N ALA A 281 16.06 8.60 -20.38
CA ALA A 281 14.85 9.17 -19.77
C ALA A 281 15.15 10.51 -19.10
N THR A 282 14.22 11.47 -19.25
CA THR A 282 14.15 12.63 -18.37
C THR A 282 13.25 12.33 -17.17
N LEU A 283 13.08 13.33 -16.31
CA LEU A 283 12.19 13.28 -15.16
C LEU A 283 10.74 13.69 -15.47
N LEU A 284 10.44 14.03 -16.73
CA LEU A 284 9.16 14.60 -17.14
C LEU A 284 8.49 13.76 -18.24
N PHE A 285 7.18 13.93 -18.30
CA PHE A 285 6.31 13.51 -19.39
C PHE A 285 5.69 14.77 -20.00
N LEU A 286 5.37 14.69 -21.29
CA LEU A 286 4.64 15.72 -22.01
C LEU A 286 3.28 15.16 -22.45
N THR A 287 2.22 15.91 -22.21
CA THR A 287 0.86 15.55 -22.60
C THR A 287 0.53 16.17 -23.96
N GLU A 288 0.22 15.33 -24.93
CA GLU A 288 -0.06 15.72 -26.32
C GLU A 288 -1.28 14.97 -26.84
N ASN A 289 -2.27 15.68 -27.39
CA ASN A 289 -3.52 15.08 -27.86
C ASN A 289 -4.18 14.17 -26.79
N GLY A 290 -4.07 14.56 -25.52
CA GLY A 290 -4.57 13.81 -24.37
C GLY A 290 -3.72 12.63 -23.92
N ARG A 291 -2.64 12.29 -24.64
CA ARG A 291 -1.74 11.17 -24.33
C ARG A 291 -0.54 11.64 -23.54
N ARG A 292 -0.16 10.88 -22.51
CA ARG A 292 1.01 11.17 -21.68
C ARG A 292 2.26 10.48 -22.24
N LEU A 293 3.18 11.26 -22.80
CA LEU A 293 4.35 10.75 -23.51
C LEU A 293 5.64 10.94 -22.70
N PRO A 294 6.48 9.90 -22.54
CA PRO A 294 7.75 10.04 -21.83
C PRO A 294 8.71 10.93 -22.61
N LEU A 295 9.23 11.98 -21.96
CA LEU A 295 10.22 12.85 -22.57
C LEU A 295 11.61 12.22 -22.46
N ARG A 296 12.28 12.03 -23.61
CA ARG A 296 13.56 11.33 -23.72
C ARG A 296 14.62 12.21 -24.37
N ARG A 297 15.86 12.12 -23.88
CA ARG A 297 17.03 12.71 -24.52
C ARG A 297 17.43 11.93 -25.77
N ARG A 298 17.81 12.65 -26.81
CA ARG A 298 18.46 12.16 -28.02
C ARG A 298 19.88 12.73 -28.09
N ARG A 299 20.58 12.44 -29.18
CA ARG A 299 21.92 13.00 -29.42
C ARG A 299 21.80 14.53 -29.62
N ASN A 300 22.89 15.25 -29.35
CA ASN A 300 23.00 16.69 -29.61
C ASN A 300 22.01 17.58 -28.83
N GLY A 301 21.56 17.14 -27.65
CA GLY A 301 20.69 17.95 -26.78
C GLY A 301 19.22 18.04 -27.21
N VAL A 302 18.83 17.31 -28.25
CA VAL A 302 17.43 17.19 -28.69
C VAL A 302 16.65 16.30 -27.73
N LEU A 303 15.39 16.66 -27.47
CA LEU A 303 14.45 15.94 -26.62
C LEU A 303 13.29 15.43 -27.47
N GLN A 304 12.84 14.21 -27.24
CA GLN A 304 11.77 13.56 -28.00
C GLN A 304 10.60 13.19 -27.08
N ALA A 305 9.38 13.52 -27.50
CA ALA A 305 8.15 12.98 -26.94
C ALA A 305 7.32 12.36 -28.08
N GLY A 306 6.99 11.07 -27.96
CA GLY A 306 6.41 10.34 -29.09
C GLY A 306 7.35 10.31 -30.29
N ASP A 307 6.86 10.75 -31.43
CA ASP A 307 7.60 10.82 -32.70
C ASP A 307 8.19 12.22 -32.97
N GLU A 308 7.87 13.22 -32.14
CA GLU A 308 8.29 14.60 -32.34
C GLU A 308 9.56 14.95 -31.56
N GLU A 309 10.48 15.63 -32.23
CA GLU A 309 11.72 16.15 -31.67
C GLU A 309 11.63 17.65 -31.39
N ARG A 310 12.15 18.05 -30.24
CA ARG A 310 12.15 19.43 -29.75
C ARG A 310 13.52 19.78 -29.18
N SER A 311 13.94 21.01 -29.41
CA SER A 311 15.05 21.61 -28.68
C SER A 311 14.64 21.91 -27.24
N ALA A 312 15.64 22.05 -26.35
CA ALA A 312 15.40 22.52 -24.99
C ALA A 312 14.68 23.90 -24.97
N ALA A 313 15.06 24.82 -25.85
CA ALA A 313 14.44 26.14 -25.93
C ALA A 313 12.95 26.08 -26.30
N GLN A 314 12.56 25.19 -27.22
CA GLN A 314 11.15 24.98 -27.58
C GLN A 314 10.36 24.43 -26.38
N LEU A 315 10.90 23.44 -25.66
CA LEU A 315 10.24 22.88 -24.50
C LEU A 315 10.11 23.88 -23.34
N LEU A 316 11.09 24.77 -23.16
CA LEU A 316 10.99 25.84 -22.18
C LEU A 316 9.91 26.86 -22.55
N ALA A 317 9.79 27.22 -23.83
CA ALA A 317 8.70 28.08 -24.32
C ALA A 317 7.32 27.41 -24.19
N GLU A 318 7.23 26.11 -24.45
CA GLU A 318 6.01 25.31 -24.21
C GLU A 318 5.66 25.24 -22.72
N LEU A 319 6.66 25.10 -21.84
CA LEU A 319 6.47 25.11 -20.39
C LEU A 319 5.98 26.47 -19.89
N ASP A 320 6.50 27.57 -20.44
CA ASP A 320 6.08 28.93 -20.06
C ASP A 320 4.65 29.24 -20.49
N SER A 321 4.19 28.67 -21.60
CA SER A 321 2.86 28.92 -22.15
C SER A 321 1.79 27.93 -21.68
N ALA A 322 2.16 26.68 -21.40
CA ALA A 322 1.24 25.59 -21.07
C ALA A 322 1.88 24.58 -20.08
N PRO A 323 2.14 24.97 -18.82
CA PRO A 323 2.77 24.11 -17.84
C PRO A 323 1.95 22.86 -17.49
N GLU A 324 0.63 22.88 -17.68
CA GLU A 324 -0.28 21.75 -17.52
C GLU A 324 -0.02 20.60 -18.50
N ARG A 325 0.76 20.84 -19.56
CA ARG A 325 1.22 19.77 -20.46
C ARG A 325 2.35 18.96 -19.85
N PHE A 326 2.99 19.42 -18.78
CA PHE A 326 4.12 18.73 -18.16
C PHE A 326 3.69 18.03 -16.88
N SER A 327 4.15 16.79 -16.70
CA SER A 327 3.94 16.03 -15.46
C SER A 327 5.19 15.25 -15.07
N PRO A 328 5.46 15.07 -13.78
CA PRO A 328 6.66 14.39 -13.31
C PRO A 328 6.56 12.87 -13.38
N ASN A 329 7.71 12.20 -13.55
CA ASN A 329 7.79 10.76 -13.32
C ASN A 329 7.72 10.40 -11.83
N VAL A 330 7.72 9.10 -11.51
CA VAL A 330 7.60 8.60 -10.13
C VAL A 330 8.66 9.15 -9.15
N LEU A 331 9.87 9.48 -9.61
CA LEU A 331 10.95 9.99 -8.76
C LEU A 331 10.85 11.51 -8.54
N LEU A 332 10.39 12.27 -9.54
CA LEU A 332 10.24 13.73 -9.43
C LEU A 332 8.89 14.13 -8.80
N ARG A 333 7.84 13.31 -8.95
CA ARG A 333 6.50 13.57 -8.41
C ARG A 333 6.49 13.92 -6.91
N PRO A 334 7.14 13.16 -6.02
CA PRO A 334 7.17 13.52 -4.60
C PRO A 334 7.88 14.87 -4.34
N VAL A 335 8.88 15.23 -5.14
CA VAL A 335 9.57 16.52 -5.03
C VAL A 335 8.66 17.67 -5.47
N VAL A 336 7.87 17.48 -6.53
CA VAL A 336 6.86 18.47 -6.98
C VAL A 336 5.76 18.65 -5.94
N GLN A 337 5.27 17.57 -5.35
CA GLN A 337 4.33 17.63 -4.24
C GLN A 337 4.87 18.50 -3.10
N ASP A 338 6.12 18.29 -2.71
CA ASP A 338 6.76 19.00 -1.60
C ASP A 338 7.22 20.43 -1.96
N TRP A 339 7.27 20.75 -3.25
CA TRP A 339 7.39 22.13 -3.73
C TRP A 339 6.07 22.90 -3.55
N LEU A 340 4.93 22.22 -3.70
CA LEU A 340 3.59 22.81 -3.55
C LEU A 340 3.11 22.83 -2.10
N LEU A 341 3.40 21.78 -1.34
CA LEU A 341 2.89 21.57 0.01
C LEU A 341 3.98 21.74 1.06
N PRO A 342 3.62 22.26 2.25
CA PRO A 342 4.52 22.36 3.40
C PRO A 342 4.71 20.99 4.08
N THR A 343 5.09 19.96 3.34
CA THR A 343 5.15 18.57 3.82
C THR A 343 6.25 18.37 4.86
N ALA A 344 5.85 18.06 6.10
CA ALA A 344 6.79 17.58 7.12
C ALA A 344 6.92 16.06 7.10
N VAL A 345 5.85 15.36 6.72
CA VAL A 345 5.81 13.89 6.69
C VAL A 345 5.14 13.40 5.42
N TYR A 346 5.77 12.43 4.76
CA TYR A 346 5.14 11.63 3.73
C TYR A 346 4.87 10.21 4.26
N VAL A 347 3.61 9.80 4.28
CA VAL A 347 3.19 8.46 4.66
C VAL A 347 3.29 7.53 3.45
N ALA A 348 4.23 6.58 3.52
CA ALA A 348 4.63 5.69 2.44
C ALA A 348 4.23 4.22 2.71
N GLY A 349 3.83 3.50 1.65
CA GLY A 349 3.87 2.04 1.63
C GLY A 349 5.29 1.50 1.42
N PRO A 350 5.50 0.18 1.50
CA PRO A 350 6.83 -0.43 1.38
C PRO A 350 7.55 -0.11 0.05
N HIS A 351 6.83 -0.11 -1.07
CA HIS A 351 7.40 0.21 -2.39
C HIS A 351 7.74 1.70 -2.52
N GLU A 352 6.94 2.57 -1.89
CA GLU A 352 7.21 4.00 -1.90
C GLU A 352 8.44 4.33 -1.08
N LEU A 353 8.53 3.79 0.13
CA LEU A 353 9.70 3.94 0.97
C LEU A 353 10.96 3.55 0.17
N ALA A 354 10.89 2.43 -0.56
CA ALA A 354 11.99 2.01 -1.43
C ALA A 354 12.35 3.02 -2.53
N TYR A 355 11.41 3.56 -3.32
CA TYR A 355 11.78 4.55 -4.33
C TYR A 355 12.14 5.92 -3.74
N PHE A 356 11.66 6.27 -2.54
CA PHE A 356 12.06 7.50 -1.86
C PHE A 356 13.55 7.51 -1.51
N SER A 357 14.15 6.32 -1.26
CA SER A 357 15.60 6.19 -1.13
C SER A 357 16.36 6.65 -2.39
N GLN A 358 15.80 6.42 -3.58
CA GLN A 358 16.33 6.91 -4.85
C GLN A 358 16.02 8.41 -5.03
N ALA A 359 14.77 8.81 -4.80
CA ALA A 359 14.33 10.20 -4.92
C ALA A 359 15.02 11.16 -3.94
N SER A 360 15.60 10.65 -2.85
CA SER A 360 16.39 11.43 -1.88
C SER A 360 17.46 12.31 -2.55
N ALA A 361 18.06 11.84 -3.65
CA ALA A 361 19.04 12.62 -4.42
C ALA A 361 18.42 13.86 -5.08
N LEU A 362 17.18 13.74 -5.58
CA LEU A 362 16.44 14.87 -6.16
C LEU A 362 15.96 15.84 -5.09
N TYR A 363 15.52 15.33 -3.93
CA TYR A 363 15.15 16.16 -2.78
C TYR A 363 16.30 17.05 -2.31
N GLN A 364 17.49 16.46 -2.15
CA GLN A 364 18.70 17.21 -1.76
C GLN A 364 19.06 18.31 -2.76
N GLU A 365 19.00 18.00 -4.07
CA GLU A 365 19.39 18.94 -5.12
C GLU A 365 18.33 20.04 -5.38
N LEU A 366 17.06 19.67 -5.39
CA LEU A 366 15.99 20.57 -5.83
C LEU A 366 15.38 21.37 -4.67
N LEU A 367 15.30 20.79 -3.47
CA LEU A 367 14.64 21.42 -2.31
C LEU A 367 15.58 21.64 -1.12
N GLY A 368 16.76 21.00 -1.08
CA GLY A 368 17.67 21.06 0.09
C GLY A 368 17.11 20.41 1.35
N ARG A 369 15.98 19.69 1.26
CA ARG A 369 15.29 19.02 2.37
C ARG A 369 14.62 17.74 1.88
N MET A 370 14.21 16.88 2.81
CA MET A 370 13.36 15.72 2.54
C MET A 370 12.40 15.55 3.71
N PRO A 371 11.11 15.24 3.51
CA PRO A 371 10.20 15.02 4.62
C PRO A 371 10.55 13.72 5.36
N VAL A 372 9.97 13.53 6.54
CA VAL A 372 10.00 12.22 7.20
C VAL A 372 9.25 11.23 6.33
N ILE A 373 9.89 10.12 5.93
CA ILE A 373 9.23 9.05 5.16
C ILE A 373 8.69 8.03 6.14
N TYR A 374 7.45 8.24 6.57
CA TYR A 374 6.80 7.46 7.61
C TYR A 374 6.09 6.24 7.01
N PRO A 375 6.34 5.00 7.47
CA PRO A 375 5.64 3.82 6.97
C PRO A 375 4.18 3.85 7.41
N ARG A 376 3.25 3.68 6.47
CA ARG A 376 1.82 3.55 6.79
C ARG A 376 1.57 2.36 7.73
N VAL A 377 0.47 2.41 8.48
CA VAL A 377 -0.02 1.21 9.17
C VAL A 377 -0.30 0.11 8.15
N SER A 378 -0.01 -1.13 8.52
CA SER A 378 -0.27 -2.32 7.70
C SER A 378 -1.16 -3.27 8.47
N LEU A 379 -2.31 -3.61 7.89
CA LEU A 379 -3.39 -4.29 8.62
C LEU A 379 -3.90 -5.52 7.84
N THR A 380 -4.15 -6.61 8.56
CA THR A 380 -5.02 -7.70 8.13
C THR A 380 -6.24 -7.72 9.04
N VAL A 381 -7.41 -7.51 8.47
CA VAL A 381 -8.67 -7.50 9.20
C VAL A 381 -9.28 -8.90 9.22
N VAL A 382 -9.63 -9.38 10.40
CA VAL A 382 -10.20 -10.71 10.61
C VAL A 382 -11.67 -10.61 10.99
N GLU A 383 -12.54 -10.88 10.03
CA GLU A 383 -13.98 -10.91 10.24
C GLU A 383 -14.45 -12.08 11.11
N PRO A 384 -15.65 -12.01 11.72
CA PRO A 384 -16.15 -13.03 12.66
C PRO A 384 -16.16 -14.46 12.11
N LYS A 385 -16.48 -14.66 10.82
CA LYS A 385 -16.45 -15.98 10.16
C LYS A 385 -15.04 -16.55 10.10
N VAL A 386 -14.08 -15.74 9.66
CA VAL A 386 -12.67 -16.10 9.52
C VAL A 386 -12.06 -16.36 10.91
N ARG A 387 -12.39 -15.51 11.90
CA ARG A 387 -11.98 -15.68 13.30
C ARG A 387 -12.43 -17.01 13.90
N ARG A 388 -13.67 -17.43 13.64
CA ARG A 388 -14.19 -18.74 14.09
C ARG A 388 -13.40 -19.90 13.49
N LEU A 389 -13.01 -19.81 12.21
CA LEU A 389 -12.18 -20.83 11.56
C LEU A 389 -10.76 -20.85 12.15
N LEU A 390 -10.11 -19.69 12.30
CA LEU A 390 -8.80 -19.60 12.94
C LEU A 390 -8.83 -20.20 14.36
N ALA A 391 -9.86 -19.90 15.15
CA ALA A 391 -10.03 -20.47 16.50
C ALA A 391 -10.28 -21.99 16.47
N LYS A 392 -11.21 -22.46 15.62
CA LYS A 392 -11.53 -23.89 15.44
C LYS A 392 -10.27 -24.69 15.15
N TYR A 393 -9.44 -24.18 14.26
CA TYR A 393 -8.22 -24.83 13.85
C TYR A 393 -7.00 -24.34 14.62
N ARG A 394 -7.10 -23.49 15.64
CA ARG A 394 -5.96 -22.93 16.41
C ARG A 394 -4.84 -22.31 15.54
N LEU A 395 -5.21 -21.70 14.41
CA LEU A 395 -4.28 -21.12 13.44
C LEU A 395 -4.08 -19.61 13.70
N GLY A 396 -2.93 -19.09 13.28
CA GLY A 396 -2.65 -17.66 13.14
C GLY A 396 -2.26 -17.30 11.71
N LEU A 397 -2.15 -16.00 11.41
CA LEU A 397 -1.74 -15.53 10.08
C LEU A 397 -0.41 -16.15 9.57
N PRO A 398 0.64 -16.33 10.40
CA PRO A 398 1.89 -16.95 9.96
C PRO A 398 1.76 -18.40 9.44
N ASP A 399 0.67 -19.09 9.79
CA ASP A 399 0.42 -20.44 9.30
C ASP A 399 0.07 -20.45 7.80
N LEU A 400 -0.46 -19.34 7.27
CA LEU A 400 -0.84 -19.18 5.87
C LEU A 400 0.38 -18.86 4.98
N PHE A 401 1.43 -18.25 5.54
CA PHE A 401 2.65 -17.90 4.82
C PHE A 401 3.41 -19.10 4.24
N ARG A 402 3.11 -20.30 4.74
CA ARG A 402 3.71 -21.57 4.27
C ARG A 402 3.07 -22.11 2.99
N GLY A 403 2.04 -21.44 2.48
CA GLY A 403 1.31 -21.84 1.27
C GLY A 403 0.12 -22.77 1.54
N GLU A 404 -0.76 -22.88 0.56
CA GLU A 404 -2.04 -23.57 0.71
C GLU A 404 -1.91 -25.06 1.04
N GLU A 405 -0.93 -25.76 0.49
CA GLU A 405 -0.74 -27.18 0.77
C GLU A 405 -0.40 -27.42 2.25
N ALA A 406 0.52 -26.63 2.79
CA ALA A 406 0.87 -26.68 4.21
C ALA A 406 -0.32 -26.29 5.10
N LEU A 407 -1.13 -25.32 4.68
CA LEU A 407 -2.36 -24.94 5.35
C LEU A 407 -3.38 -26.10 5.36
N ARG A 408 -3.65 -26.72 4.21
CA ARG A 408 -4.55 -27.88 4.08
C ARG A 408 -4.10 -29.03 4.97
N GLN A 409 -2.80 -29.34 5.00
CA GLN A 409 -2.24 -30.36 5.87
C GLN A 409 -2.52 -30.05 7.35
N ARG A 410 -2.25 -28.82 7.80
CA ARG A 410 -2.51 -28.40 9.19
C ARG A 410 -3.99 -28.43 9.54
N LEU A 411 -4.85 -28.00 8.63
CA LEU A 411 -6.31 -28.06 8.81
C LEU A 411 -6.79 -29.51 8.96
N ALA A 412 -6.30 -30.41 8.10
CA ALA A 412 -6.63 -31.83 8.15
C ALA A 412 -6.18 -32.47 9.47
N GLU A 413 -4.94 -32.21 9.90
CA GLU A 413 -4.39 -32.73 11.17
C GLU A 413 -5.23 -32.29 12.38
N ARG A 414 -5.76 -31.06 12.34
CA ARG A 414 -6.58 -30.48 13.42
C ARG A 414 -8.07 -30.80 13.31
N HIS A 415 -8.51 -31.40 12.20
CA HIS A 415 -9.88 -31.92 12.01
C HIS A 415 -10.01 -33.39 12.43
N LEU A 416 -8.91 -34.10 12.69
CA LEU A 416 -8.98 -35.50 13.11
C LEU A 416 -9.91 -35.68 14.33
N PRO A 417 -10.79 -36.71 14.33
CA PRO A 417 -11.62 -37.01 15.49
C PRO A 417 -10.76 -37.13 16.75
N PRO A 418 -11.16 -36.55 17.90
CA PRO A 418 -10.32 -36.52 19.10
C PRO A 418 -9.83 -37.89 19.55
N ARG A 419 -10.66 -38.94 19.37
CA ARG A 419 -10.29 -40.32 19.67
C ARG A 419 -9.15 -40.84 18.78
N LEU A 420 -9.26 -40.64 17.47
CA LEU A 420 -8.22 -41.05 16.51
C LEU A 420 -6.93 -40.26 16.72
N LEU A 421 -7.04 -38.94 16.97
CA LEU A 421 -5.88 -38.11 17.27
C LEU A 421 -5.14 -38.59 18.53
N ARG A 422 -5.86 -38.87 19.62
CA ARG A 422 -5.28 -39.42 20.85
C ARG A 422 -4.59 -40.77 20.59
N GLN A 423 -5.25 -41.67 19.88
CA GLN A 423 -4.69 -42.99 19.56
C GLN A 423 -3.39 -42.89 18.74
N LEU A 424 -3.34 -41.99 17.75
CA LEU A 424 -2.13 -41.73 16.98
C LEU A 424 -1.02 -41.12 17.84
N GLN A 425 -1.32 -40.13 18.69
CA GLN A 425 -0.33 -39.51 19.60
C GLN A 425 0.22 -40.48 20.64
N GLU A 426 -0.63 -41.34 21.22
CA GLU A 426 -0.20 -42.38 22.15
C GLU A 426 0.70 -43.41 21.46
N SER A 427 0.37 -43.77 20.23
CA SER A 427 1.17 -44.71 19.43
C SER A 427 2.52 -44.11 19.05
N GLU A 428 2.56 -42.83 18.67
CA GLU A 428 3.79 -42.07 18.39
C GLU A 428 4.73 -42.06 19.62
N ARG A 429 4.18 -41.77 20.81
CA ARG A 429 4.94 -41.79 22.08
C ARG A 429 5.48 -43.18 22.42
N LYS A 430 4.72 -44.24 22.14
CA LYS A 430 5.17 -45.63 22.36
C LYS A 430 6.33 -45.97 21.42
N VAL A 431 6.21 -45.61 20.14
CA VAL A 431 7.29 -45.80 19.15
C VAL A 431 8.54 -45.01 19.54
N GLU A 432 8.38 -43.74 19.93
CA GLU A 432 9.51 -42.91 20.35
C GLU A 432 10.27 -43.54 21.52
N LYS A 433 9.57 -44.01 22.55
CA LYS A 433 10.17 -44.71 23.70
C LYS A 433 10.91 -45.98 23.29
N LEU A 434 10.30 -46.82 22.45
CA LEU A 434 10.91 -48.06 21.98
C LEU A 434 12.19 -47.79 21.18
N VAL A 435 12.15 -46.83 20.25
CA VAL A 435 13.29 -46.52 19.41
C VAL A 435 14.40 -45.81 20.19
N ALA A 436 14.05 -44.94 21.16
CA ALA A 436 15.04 -44.34 22.06
C ALA A 436 15.74 -45.39 22.92
N SER A 437 15.00 -46.38 23.45
CA SER A 437 15.57 -47.49 24.22
C SER A 437 16.53 -48.33 23.38
N ALA A 438 16.15 -48.67 22.14
CA ALA A 438 17.00 -49.42 21.23
C ALA A 438 18.26 -48.63 20.83
N ALA A 439 18.12 -47.33 20.55
CA ALA A 439 19.24 -46.45 20.25
C ALA A 439 20.23 -46.33 21.43
N GLY A 440 19.70 -46.29 22.65
CA GLY A 440 20.51 -46.33 23.88
C GLY A 440 21.33 -47.61 24.00
N ALA A 441 20.69 -48.78 23.82
CA ALA A 441 21.37 -50.07 23.90
C ALA A 441 22.47 -50.23 22.83
N VAL A 442 22.21 -49.79 21.59
CA VAL A 442 23.20 -49.81 20.50
C VAL A 442 24.38 -48.88 20.81
N LYS A 443 24.12 -47.69 21.37
CA LYS A 443 25.17 -46.76 21.79
C LYS A 443 26.02 -47.32 22.94
N THR A 444 25.42 -48.07 23.87
CA THR A 444 26.15 -48.74 24.95
C THR A 444 27.04 -49.87 24.43
N LEU A 445 26.60 -50.58 23.40
CA LEU A 445 27.40 -51.63 22.74
C LEU A 445 28.60 -51.03 21.98
N ASP A 446 28.37 -50.00 21.17
CA ASP A 446 29.41 -49.32 20.40
C ASP A 446 29.06 -47.82 20.21
N PRO A 447 29.84 -46.90 20.79
CA PRO A 447 29.65 -45.45 20.64
C PRO A 447 29.70 -44.97 19.19
N THR A 448 30.41 -45.66 18.30
CA THR A 448 30.52 -45.29 16.87
C THR A 448 29.20 -45.46 16.11
N LEU A 449 28.26 -46.27 16.63
CA LEU A 449 26.94 -46.51 16.04
C LEU A 449 25.88 -45.47 16.44
N ALA A 450 26.19 -44.53 17.34
CA ALA A 450 25.24 -43.55 17.86
C ALA A 450 24.59 -42.68 16.76
N GLY A 451 25.37 -42.27 15.76
CA GLY A 451 24.87 -41.47 14.63
C GLY A 451 23.90 -42.23 13.73
N ALA A 452 24.16 -43.53 13.50
CA ALA A 452 23.29 -44.41 12.72
C ALA A 452 21.97 -44.70 13.46
N ALA A 453 22.03 -44.92 14.78
CA ALA A 453 20.86 -45.11 15.63
C ALA A 453 19.95 -43.88 15.65
N GLU A 454 20.52 -42.68 15.81
CA GLU A 454 19.74 -41.43 15.82
C GLU A 454 19.13 -41.11 14.45
N THR A 455 19.85 -41.41 13.36
CA THR A 455 19.32 -41.28 12.00
C THR A 455 18.12 -42.21 11.78
N SER A 456 18.21 -43.45 12.27
CA SER A 456 17.13 -44.42 12.19
C SER A 456 15.91 -43.99 13.02
N ARG A 457 16.14 -43.46 14.23
CA ARG A 457 15.09 -42.86 15.07
C ARG A 457 14.33 -41.75 14.35
N ARG A 458 15.05 -40.79 13.79
CA ARG A 458 14.45 -39.70 13.00
C ARG A 458 13.63 -40.22 11.82
N LYS A 459 14.13 -41.23 11.09
CA LYS A 459 13.39 -41.83 9.95
C LYS A 459 12.10 -42.51 10.40
N MET A 460 12.10 -43.26 11.49
CA MET A 460 10.90 -43.94 12.01
C MET A 460 9.84 -42.93 12.47
N LEU A 461 10.23 -41.91 13.23
CA LEU A 461 9.32 -40.84 13.65
C LEU A 461 8.78 -40.05 12.44
N TYR A 462 9.61 -39.81 11.43
CA TYR A 462 9.18 -39.19 10.18
C TYR A 462 8.11 -40.01 9.45
N GLN A 463 8.25 -41.35 9.39
CA GLN A 463 7.22 -42.20 8.79
C GLN A 463 5.91 -42.19 9.57
N PHE A 464 5.99 -42.15 10.91
CA PHE A 464 4.79 -42.03 11.75
C PHE A 464 4.06 -40.70 11.52
N SER A 465 4.82 -39.60 11.41
CA SER A 465 4.28 -38.29 11.03
C SER A 465 3.61 -38.32 9.64
N LYS A 466 4.21 -38.99 8.65
CA LYS A 466 3.58 -39.20 7.34
C LYS A 466 2.26 -39.97 7.42
N LEU A 467 2.20 -41.02 8.25
CA LEU A 467 0.98 -41.81 8.44
C LEU A 467 -0.13 -40.95 9.04
N ARG A 468 0.18 -40.13 10.05
CA ARG A 468 -0.76 -39.17 10.64
C ARG A 468 -1.28 -38.18 9.60
N GLY A 469 -0.41 -37.62 8.77
CA GLY A 469 -0.78 -36.74 7.67
C GLY A 469 -1.71 -37.42 6.64
N LYS A 470 -1.45 -38.68 6.29
CA LYS A 470 -2.32 -39.47 5.39
C LYS A 470 -3.69 -39.75 6.00
N ALA A 471 -3.77 -40.15 7.26
CA ALA A 471 -5.04 -40.38 7.95
C ALA A 471 -5.89 -39.10 8.05
N ALA A 472 -5.24 -37.98 8.35
CA ALA A 472 -5.86 -36.66 8.35
C ALA A 472 -6.42 -36.31 6.96
N ARG A 473 -5.64 -36.51 5.90
CA ARG A 473 -6.04 -36.23 4.52
C ARG A 473 -7.20 -37.11 4.06
N ALA A 474 -7.18 -38.42 4.33
CA ALA A 474 -8.26 -39.33 3.96
C ALA A 474 -9.60 -38.97 4.65
N GLN A 475 -9.53 -38.51 5.90
CA GLN A 475 -10.71 -38.01 6.63
C GLN A 475 -11.20 -36.66 6.07
N ALA A 476 -10.26 -35.80 5.65
CA ALA A 476 -10.54 -34.49 5.07
C ALA A 476 -11.17 -34.57 3.67
N GLU A 477 -10.66 -35.46 2.80
CA GLU A 477 -11.16 -35.69 1.44
C GLU A 477 -12.61 -36.20 1.45
N ARG A 478 -13.00 -36.98 2.47
CA ARG A 478 -14.40 -37.40 2.67
C ARG A 478 -15.34 -36.27 3.08
N ALA A 479 -14.81 -35.10 3.44
CA ALA A 479 -15.59 -34.04 4.07
C ALA A 479 -15.77 -32.77 3.22
N GLU A 480 -15.01 -32.54 2.13
CA GLU A 480 -14.92 -31.29 1.32
C GLU A 480 -14.68 -29.96 2.11
N ILE A 481 -14.82 -30.02 3.43
CA ILE A 481 -14.83 -28.91 4.38
C ILE A 481 -13.43 -28.31 4.51
N ILE A 482 -12.38 -29.12 4.42
CA ILE A 482 -11.00 -28.65 4.56
C ILE A 482 -10.60 -27.75 3.41
N ASP A 483 -10.89 -28.14 2.17
CA ASP A 483 -10.58 -27.31 1.01
C ASP A 483 -11.36 -26.01 1.02
N ARG A 484 -12.66 -26.08 1.38
CA ARG A 484 -13.47 -24.88 1.56
C ARG A 484 -12.93 -23.96 2.66
N HIS A 485 -12.54 -24.49 3.81
CA HIS A 485 -11.99 -23.68 4.90
C HIS A 485 -10.61 -23.11 4.57
N ALA A 486 -9.76 -23.89 3.87
CA ALA A 486 -8.49 -23.40 3.37
C ALA A 486 -8.70 -22.23 2.42
N ALA A 487 -9.63 -22.36 1.45
CA ALA A 487 -9.97 -21.30 0.52
C ALA A 487 -10.49 -20.03 1.24
N VAL A 488 -11.41 -20.19 2.21
CA VAL A 488 -11.92 -19.05 3.00
C VAL A 488 -10.79 -18.34 3.75
N LEU A 489 -9.91 -19.09 4.43
CA LEU A 489 -8.79 -18.51 5.19
C LEU A 489 -7.78 -17.82 4.25
N THR A 490 -7.39 -18.46 3.15
CA THR A 490 -6.44 -17.92 2.17
C THR A 490 -7.01 -16.66 1.52
N ASN A 491 -8.22 -16.72 0.98
CA ASN A 491 -8.85 -15.59 0.31
C ASN A 491 -9.00 -14.40 1.26
N ALA A 492 -9.44 -14.65 2.49
CA ALA A 492 -9.66 -13.57 3.44
C ALA A 492 -8.35 -12.96 3.95
N LEU A 493 -7.30 -13.75 4.22
CA LEU A 493 -6.17 -13.27 5.03
C LEU A 493 -4.84 -13.14 4.27
N TYR A 494 -4.59 -14.00 3.29
CA TYR A 494 -3.32 -14.02 2.55
C TYR A 494 -3.53 -14.35 1.05
N PRO A 495 -4.38 -13.57 0.36
CA PRO A 495 -4.76 -13.85 -1.02
C PRO A 495 -3.55 -13.76 -1.95
N GLU A 496 -3.46 -14.68 -2.91
CA GLU A 496 -2.41 -14.69 -3.95
C GLU A 496 -0.98 -14.61 -3.36
N ARG A 497 -0.78 -15.14 -2.14
CA ARG A 497 0.48 -15.07 -1.39
C ARG A 497 0.95 -13.63 -1.07
N GLY A 498 0.01 -12.70 -0.95
CA GLY A 498 0.25 -11.33 -0.52
C GLY A 498 -0.62 -10.94 0.68
N LEU A 499 -0.26 -9.84 1.34
CA LEU A 499 -1.06 -9.28 2.43
C LEU A 499 -2.44 -8.84 1.91
N GLN A 500 -3.48 -9.13 2.70
CA GLN A 500 -4.89 -8.81 2.41
C GLN A 500 -5.07 -7.37 1.88
N GLU A 501 -4.44 -6.40 2.55
CA GLU A 501 -4.55 -4.97 2.24
C GLU A 501 -4.16 -4.57 0.81
N ARG A 502 -3.39 -5.41 0.11
CA ARG A 502 -2.93 -5.17 -1.27
C ARG A 502 -3.90 -5.64 -2.34
N ARG A 503 -4.80 -6.56 -1.99
CA ARG A 503 -5.76 -7.17 -2.93
C ARG A 503 -7.19 -6.75 -2.63
N MET A 504 -7.57 -6.84 -1.35
CA MET A 504 -8.91 -6.54 -0.89
C MET A 504 -9.24 -5.06 -1.07
N ASN A 505 -10.37 -4.75 -1.69
CA ASN A 505 -10.94 -3.42 -1.66
C ASN A 505 -11.59 -3.16 -0.30
N PHE A 506 -11.39 -1.94 0.24
CA PHE A 506 -11.87 -1.56 1.57
C PHE A 506 -13.39 -1.70 1.75
N LEU A 507 -14.17 -1.55 0.67
CA LEU A 507 -15.62 -1.69 0.69
C LEU A 507 -16.09 -3.10 1.08
N SER A 508 -15.22 -4.11 0.98
CA SER A 508 -15.51 -5.44 1.55
C SER A 508 -15.72 -5.36 3.06
N LEU A 509 -14.96 -4.51 3.76
CA LEU A 509 -15.11 -4.28 5.20
C LEU A 509 -16.30 -3.38 5.51
N VAL A 510 -16.54 -2.38 4.67
CA VAL A 510 -17.70 -1.48 4.83
C VAL A 510 -19.01 -2.28 4.70
N ALA A 511 -19.06 -3.31 3.86
CA ALA A 511 -20.22 -4.19 3.72
C ALA A 511 -20.68 -4.83 5.04
N GLY A 512 -19.73 -5.22 5.91
CA GLY A 512 -20.03 -5.86 7.20
C GLY A 512 -20.12 -4.88 8.38
N HIS A 513 -19.60 -3.66 8.23
CA HIS A 513 -19.42 -2.71 9.34
C HIS A 513 -20.07 -1.34 9.14
N GLY A 514 -20.64 -1.07 7.96
CA GLY A 514 -21.20 0.21 7.55
C GLY A 514 -20.17 1.34 7.54
N GLY A 515 -20.65 2.58 7.51
CA GLY A 515 -19.82 3.80 7.54
C GLY A 515 -18.89 3.93 8.75
N GLU A 516 -19.12 3.15 9.82
CA GLU A 516 -18.27 3.08 11.00
C GLU A 516 -16.99 2.25 10.80
N ALA A 517 -16.78 1.62 9.64
CA ALA A 517 -15.62 0.75 9.39
C ALA A 517 -14.29 1.46 9.67
N VAL A 518 -14.12 2.70 9.22
CA VAL A 518 -12.90 3.49 9.47
C VAL A 518 -12.72 3.76 10.96
N GLY A 519 -13.80 4.17 11.66
CA GLY A 519 -13.76 4.45 13.10
C GLY A 519 -13.52 3.21 13.96
N ARG A 520 -13.98 2.04 13.53
CA ARG A 520 -13.70 0.76 14.20
C ARG A 520 -12.23 0.38 14.08
N LEU A 521 -11.65 0.51 12.89
CA LEU A 521 -10.21 0.27 12.68
C LEU A 521 -9.36 1.23 13.49
N GLU A 522 -9.71 2.51 13.47
CA GLU A 522 -9.04 3.56 14.22
C GLU A 522 -8.98 3.26 15.73
N LYS A 523 -10.07 2.76 16.31
CA LYS A 523 -10.15 2.39 17.73
C LYS A 523 -9.35 1.13 18.08
N GLN A 524 -9.21 0.19 17.15
CA GLN A 524 -8.57 -1.10 17.41
C GLN A 524 -7.09 -1.16 17.04
N MET A 525 -6.64 -0.34 16.10
CA MET A 525 -5.24 -0.35 15.68
C MET A 525 -4.34 0.26 16.74
N CYS A 526 -3.15 -0.32 16.90
CA CYS A 526 -2.06 0.29 17.64
C CYS A 526 -1.42 1.40 16.79
N PHE A 527 -1.21 2.58 17.38
CA PHE A 527 -0.58 3.70 16.71
C PHE A 527 0.24 4.55 17.69
N PRO A 528 1.55 4.81 17.46
CA PRO A 528 2.34 4.35 16.31
C PRO A 528 2.69 2.85 16.40
N CYS A 529 2.87 2.19 15.25
CA CYS A 529 3.26 0.78 15.20
C CYS A 529 4.19 0.51 14.00
N ARG A 530 5.26 -0.26 14.23
CA ARG A 530 6.24 -0.67 13.20
C ARG A 530 5.82 -1.93 12.45
N ASP A 531 4.95 -2.72 13.07
CA ASP A 531 4.66 -4.09 12.68
C ASP A 531 3.34 -4.19 11.91
N HIS A 532 3.16 -5.32 11.22
CA HIS A 532 1.88 -5.64 10.61
C HIS A 532 0.88 -6.05 11.69
N GLN A 533 -0.32 -5.47 11.67
CA GLN A 533 -1.31 -5.70 12.72
C GLN A 533 -2.44 -6.60 12.20
N VAL A 534 -2.80 -7.59 13.01
CA VAL A 534 -3.95 -8.47 12.75
C VAL A 534 -5.10 -8.00 13.64
N ILE A 535 -6.12 -7.40 13.03
CA ILE A 535 -7.21 -6.68 13.72
C ILE A 535 -8.52 -7.46 13.62
N PRO A 536 -9.08 -7.96 14.74
CA PRO A 536 -10.35 -8.68 14.74
C PRO A 536 -11.55 -7.72 14.83
N LEU A 537 -12.27 -7.53 13.71
CA LEU A 537 -13.49 -6.72 13.70
C LEU A 537 -14.78 -7.49 14.02
#